data_AF-A0A7L2JHM6-F1
#
_entry.id   AF-A0A7L2JHM6-F1
#
_cell.length_a   1.000
_cell.length_b   1.000
_cell.length_c   1.000
_cell.angle_alpha   90.00
_cell.angle_beta   90.00
_cell.angle_gamma   90.00
#
_symmetry.space_group_name_H-M   'P 1'
#
loop_
_entity.id
_entity.type
_entity.pdbx_description
1 polymer ?
#
loop_
_entity_poly.entity_id
_entity_poly.type
_entity_poly.pdbx_seq_one_letter_code
_entity_poly.pdbx_strand_id
1 'polypeptide(L)'
;MSEDDNNMEEYPTEIHDYLAAFEKSLGSVDEMLKTMMSVSRSELLQKLDPLEQAKLDLVSAYTLNSMFWVYLATQGINPKEHPVKQEL
;
A
#
# COMPACT_ATOMS: atom_id res chain seq x y z
N MET A 1 -35.32 17.14 -15.21
CA MET A 1 -34.45 16.62 -16.27
C MET A 1 -33.10 16.40 -15.65
N SER A 2 -32.73 15.13 -15.49
CA SER A 2 -31.38 14.66 -15.20
C SER A 2 -30.55 14.85 -16.45
N GLU A 3 -29.67 15.85 -16.45
CA GLU A 3 -28.58 15.94 -17.41
C GLU A 3 -27.35 15.41 -16.68
N ASP A 4 -26.80 14.35 -17.28
CA ASP A 4 -25.84 13.41 -16.71
C ASP A 4 -24.62 14.08 -16.07
N ASP A 5 -24.57 13.95 -14.75
CA ASP A 5 -23.39 14.09 -13.91
C ASP A 5 -22.53 12.82 -14.06
N ASN A 6 -21.61 12.80 -15.03
CA ASN A 6 -20.31 12.10 -14.98
C ASN A 6 -19.71 11.97 -16.39
N ASN A 7 -18.95 12.97 -16.81
CA ASN A 7 -17.94 12.80 -17.85
C ASN A 7 -16.61 12.35 -17.19
N MET A 8 -16.70 11.34 -16.31
CA MET A 8 -15.53 10.69 -15.71
C MET A 8 -15.06 9.68 -16.77
N GLU A 9 -13.88 9.91 -17.37
CA GLU A 9 -13.33 9.05 -18.43
C GLU A 9 -13.45 7.57 -18.04
N GLU A 10 -14.45 6.90 -18.61
CA GLU A 10 -14.75 5.51 -18.29
C GLU A 10 -13.65 4.67 -18.94
N TYR A 11 -12.75 4.15 -18.10
CA TYR A 11 -11.69 3.25 -18.55
C TYR A 11 -12.28 1.98 -19.19
N PRO A 12 -11.49 1.21 -19.97
CA PRO A 12 -11.99 -0.01 -20.61
C PRO A 12 -12.63 -0.98 -19.60
N THR A 13 -13.81 -1.52 -19.90
CA THR A 13 -14.57 -2.36 -18.95
C THR A 13 -13.83 -3.65 -18.59
N GLU A 14 -12.91 -4.11 -19.45
CA GLU A 14 -12.05 -5.26 -19.21
C GLU A 14 -11.11 -5.08 -18.00
N ILE A 15 -10.83 -3.83 -17.60
CA ILE A 15 -9.98 -3.53 -16.45
C ILE A 15 -10.77 -3.17 -15.18
N HIS A 16 -12.09 -3.05 -15.27
CA HIS A 16 -12.94 -2.62 -14.16
C HIS A 16 -12.76 -3.48 -12.91
N ASP A 17 -12.86 -4.81 -13.06
CA ASP A 17 -12.74 -5.72 -11.93
C ASP A 17 -11.36 -5.67 -11.27
N TYR A 18 -10.31 -5.46 -12.07
CA TYR A 18 -8.93 -5.32 -11.56
C TYR A 18 -8.77 -4.02 -10.75
N LEU A 19 -9.33 -2.91 -11.23
CA LEU A 19 -9.28 -1.63 -10.54
C LEU A 19 -10.10 -1.65 -9.25
N ALA A 20 -11.31 -2.22 -9.28
CA ALA A 20 -12.15 -2.38 -8.08
C ALA A 20 -11.49 -3.28 -7.03
N ALA A 21 -10.86 -4.39 -7.45
CA ALA A 21 -10.10 -5.25 -6.56
C ALA A 21 -8.88 -4.55 -5.97
N PHE A 22 -8.18 -3.73 -6.77
CA PHE A 22 -7.04 -2.95 -6.32
C PHE A 22 -7.44 -1.89 -5.30
N GLU A 23 -8.49 -1.12 -5.58
CA GLU A 23 -9.04 -0.10 -4.67
C GLU A 23 -9.46 -0.72 -3.32
N LYS A 24 -10.21 -1.83 -3.36
CA LYS A 24 -10.60 -2.56 -2.14
C LYS A 24 -9.38 -3.01 -1.34
N SER A 25 -8.37 -3.55 -2.01
CA SER A 25 -7.12 -4.01 -1.37
C SER A 25 -6.35 -2.84 -0.76
N LEU A 26 -6.28 -1.71 -1.46
CA LEU A 26 -5.64 -0.49 -0.97
C LEU A 26 -6.36 0.04 0.28
N GLY A 27 -7.69 0.04 0.28
CA GLY A 27 -8.49 0.42 1.45
C GLY A 27 -8.19 -0.45 2.68
N SER A 28 -8.09 -1.78 2.50
CA SER A 28 -7.71 -2.69 3.59
C SER A 28 -6.31 -2.41 4.13
N VAL A 29 -5.33 -2.11 3.26
CA VAL A 29 -3.97 -1.76 3.68
C VAL A 29 -3.94 -0.42 4.43
N ASP A 30 -4.68 0.58 3.96
CA ASP A 30 -4.81 1.88 4.62
C ASP A 30 -5.39 1.76 6.04
N GLU A 31 -6.44 0.96 6.23
CA GLU A 31 -7.02 0.68 7.55
C GLU A 31 -6.01 0.00 8.51
N MET A 32 -5.25 -0.98 8.01
CA MET A 32 -4.20 -1.65 8.78
C MET A 32 -3.08 -0.68 9.19
N LEU A 33 -2.63 0.17 8.27
CA LEU A 33 -1.59 1.16 8.54
C LEU A 33 -2.06 2.22 9.53
N LYS A 34 -3.28 2.74 9.39
CA LYS A 34 -3.89 3.65 10.37
C LYS A 34 -3.91 3.06 11.77
N THR A 35 -4.26 1.78 11.88
CA THR A 35 -4.24 1.05 13.16
C THR A 35 -2.82 0.97 13.72
N MET A 36 -1.84 0.57 12.90
CA MET A 36 -0.43 0.50 13.31
C MET A 36 0.13 1.86 13.75
N MET A 37 -0.24 2.93 13.05
CA MET A 37 0.23 4.30 13.32
C MET A 37 -0.54 5.01 14.44
N SER A 38 -1.63 4.42 14.94
CA SER A 38 -2.44 4.98 16.03
C SER A 38 -1.73 4.99 17.40
N VAL A 39 -0.67 4.19 17.54
CA VAL A 39 0.16 4.09 18.75
C VAL A 39 1.58 4.49 18.38
N SER A 40 2.27 5.19 19.29
CA SER A 40 3.67 5.55 19.00
C SER A 40 4.55 4.30 18.95
N ARG A 41 5.46 4.24 17.97
CA ARG A 41 6.40 3.11 17.83
C ARG A 41 7.25 2.93 19.09
N SER A 42 7.66 4.01 19.74
CA SER A 42 8.42 3.95 21.00
C SER A 42 7.65 3.29 22.13
N GLU A 43 6.36 3.61 22.29
CA GLU A 43 5.52 2.97 23.33
C GLU A 43 5.23 1.51 23.00
N LEU A 44 5.11 1.17 21.70
CA LEU A 44 4.89 -0.20 21.26
C LEU A 44 6.14 -1.05 21.53
N LEU A 45 7.33 -0.59 21.14
CA LEU A 45 8.58 -1.34 21.33
C LEU A 45 8.89 -1.60 22.81
N GLN A 46 8.53 -0.69 23.73
CA GLN A 46 8.70 -0.90 25.18
C GLN A 46 7.86 -2.06 25.73
N LYS A 47 6.79 -2.47 25.04
CA LYS A 47 5.87 -3.54 25.46
C LYS A 47 6.18 -4.90 24.82
N LEU A 48 7.08 -4.92 23.84
CA LEU A 48 7.40 -6.10 23.04
C LEU A 48 8.72 -6.71 23.49
N ASP A 49 8.81 -8.04 23.45
CA ASP A 49 10.09 -8.72 23.65
C ASP A 49 11.04 -8.48 22.45
N PRO A 50 12.36 -8.75 22.58
CA PRO A 50 13.31 -8.50 21.50
C PRO A 50 12.98 -9.21 20.17
N LEU A 51 12.34 -10.39 20.23
CA LEU A 51 11.98 -11.15 19.03
C LEU A 51 10.77 -10.52 18.33
N GLU A 52 9.79 -10.08 19.10
CA GLU A 52 8.61 -9.35 18.61
C GLU A 52 8.99 -8.00 17.99
N GLN A 53 9.94 -7.28 18.60
CA GLN A 53 10.51 -6.06 18.01
C GLN A 53 11.16 -6.34 16.66
N ALA A 54 12.00 -7.39 16.57
CA ALA A 54 12.63 -7.78 15.31
C ALA A 54 11.61 -8.16 14.22
N LYS A 55 10.52 -8.85 14.59
CA LYS A 55 9.42 -9.17 13.67
C LYS A 55 8.72 -7.91 13.20
N LEU A 56 8.39 -7.00 14.11
CA LEU A 56 7.73 -5.73 13.78
C LEU A 56 8.59 -4.92 12.81
N ASP A 57 9.90 -4.84 13.05
CA ASP A 57 10.84 -4.10 12.22
C ASP A 57 10.97 -4.71 10.83
N LEU A 58 11.12 -6.04 10.75
CA LEU A 58 11.18 -6.76 9.48
C LEU A 58 9.91 -6.56 8.65
N VAL A 59 8.73 -6.72 9.28
CA VAL A 59 7.44 -6.56 8.59
C VAL A 59 7.21 -5.11 8.17
N SER A 60 7.62 -4.14 9.00
CA SER A 60 7.52 -2.71 8.67
C SER A 60 8.36 -2.37 7.44
N ALA A 61 9.62 -2.81 7.41
CA ALA A 61 10.51 -2.62 6.27
C ALA A 61 9.96 -3.28 5.00
N TYR A 62 9.52 -4.54 5.10
CA TYR A 62 8.92 -5.27 3.97
C TYR A 62 7.65 -4.58 3.43
N THR A 63 6.82 -4.05 4.32
CA THR A 63 5.57 -3.36 3.94
C THR A 63 5.86 -2.06 3.19
N LEU A 64 6.79 -1.24 3.69
CA LEU A 64 7.21 -0.01 3.01
C LEU A 64 7.76 -0.30 1.61
N ASN A 65 8.65 -1.29 1.53
CA ASN A 65 9.26 -1.76 0.30
C ASN A 65 8.21 -2.25 -0.72
N SER A 66 7.23 -3.02 -0.26
CA SER A 66 6.13 -3.53 -1.09
C SER A 66 5.22 -2.40 -1.59
N MET A 67 4.88 -1.43 -0.73
CA MET A 67 4.07 -0.28 -1.13
C MET A 67 4.78 0.60 -2.15
N PHE A 68 6.09 0.79 -2.01
CA PHE A 68 6.86 1.55 -2.99
C PHE A 68 6.92 0.84 -4.35
N TRP A 69 7.03 -0.49 -4.34
CA TRP A 69 6.92 -1.29 -5.57
C TRP A 69 5.58 -1.07 -6.28
N VAL A 70 4.47 -1.13 -5.53
CA VAL A 70 3.13 -0.88 -6.05
C VAL A 70 3.02 0.55 -6.60
N TYR A 71 3.54 1.55 -5.89
CA TYR A 71 3.57 2.94 -6.35
C TYR A 71 4.31 3.08 -7.69
N LEU A 72 5.50 2.50 -7.83
CA LEU A 72 6.23 2.54 -9.10
C LEU A 72 5.42 1.91 -10.24
N ALA A 73 4.77 0.76 -9.98
CA ALA A 73 3.93 0.10 -10.96
C ALA A 73 2.73 0.98 -11.38
N THR A 74 2.12 1.75 -10.47
CA THR A 74 1.03 2.69 -10.83
C THR A 74 1.52 3.91 -11.60
N GLN A 75 2.80 4.30 -11.46
CA GLN A 75 3.44 5.34 -12.28
C GLN A 75 3.91 4.81 -13.65
N GLY A 76 3.66 3.54 -13.98
CA GLY A 76 4.13 2.92 -15.22
C GLY A 76 5.65 2.64 -15.23
N ILE A 77 6.31 2.70 -14.07
CA ILE A 77 7.73 2.40 -13.93
C ILE A 77 7.89 0.93 -13.57
N ASN A 78 8.68 0.19 -14.36
CA ASN A 78 9.02 -1.20 -14.03
C ASN A 78 9.90 -1.24 -12.77
N PRO A 79 9.43 -1.76 -11.62
CA PRO A 79 10.20 -1.71 -10.39
C PRO A 79 11.46 -2.60 -10.44
N LYS A 80 11.53 -3.56 -11.37
CA LYS A 80 12.72 -4.41 -11.60
C LYS A 80 13.89 -3.66 -12.23
N GLU A 81 13.59 -2.58 -12.95
CA GLU A 81 14.58 -1.71 -13.62
C GLU A 81 14.91 -0.47 -12.78
N HIS A 82 14.11 -0.21 -11.73
CA HIS A 82 14.31 0.90 -10.82
C HIS A 82 15.42 0.57 -9.78
N PRO A 83 16.26 1.54 -9.38
CA PRO A 83 17.33 1.34 -8.38
C PRO A 83 16.86 0.77 -7.04
N VAL A 84 15.56 0.94 -6.71
CA VAL A 84 14.95 0.35 -5.49
C VAL A 84 15.17 -1.15 -5.37
N LYS A 85 15.38 -1.88 -6.47
CA LYS A 85 15.74 -3.29 -6.42
C LYS A 85 17.01 -3.56 -5.60
N GLN A 86 17.91 -2.60 -5.47
CA GLN A 86 19.13 -2.71 -4.65
C GLN A 86 18.87 -2.50 -3.16
N GLU A 87 17.73 -1.89 -2.81
CA GLU A 87 17.27 -1.62 -1.43
C GLU A 87 16.34 -2.72 -0.89
N LEU A 88 15.99 -3.70 -1.74
CA LEU A 88 15.16 -4.89 -1.46
C LEU A 88 16.03 -6.11 -1.17
#